data_AF-A0A8D3Y4B0-F1
#
_entry.id   AF-A0A8D3Y4B0-F1
#
_cell.length_a   1.000
_cell.length_b   1.000
_cell.length_c   1.000
_cell.angle_alpha   90.00
_cell.angle_beta   90.00
_cell.angle_gamma   90.00
#
_symmetry.space_group_name_H-M   'P 1'
#
loop_
_entity.id
_entity.type
_entity.pdbx_description
1 polymer ?
#
loop_
_entity_poly.entity_id
_entity_poly.type
_entity_poly.pdbx_seq_one_letter_code
_entity_poly.pdbx_strand_id
1 'polypeptide(L)'
;MNKPSLWPRGAIALLLAACLGLSACDQATGTNAPLAVAQPAESASAPTAPVKEAEDASKAVDAAEPRLETLEQLSDKPLARRHLDIQTWRTAEGAKVLFVRAPELPMFDMRLTFAAGSAQDEGTPGLALLTNAMLNEGIEGKDVSAIARGFEDLGADFSNGAYRDMGVVGLRSLSAPDKRDAALALFSQVVGKPTFPEESLQRIKNQLLAGFELQKQNPGKLASLELFAQLYGDHPYGHPSEGTAESIPAISAEQLRAFHQRAYAAGNLVIALVGDLSREQAEAAAAQVSAALPQGPALPATAAPSEPQPGKRHIEFPSNQTHLMLAQLGIARGNPDYAALYLGNQILGGGGFGTRLMEEVREKRGLTYGIYSGFSPMRAAGPFMISMQTRAELTDGSLQLVQQLVRDYLAKGPSEAELERAKREVAGSFPLSTASNADIVGQLGSIGFYDLPLTYLEDFMEQVQALTVEQVSQAMRKYLSADDFVIVTAGPSVAQQPLPPPTDHPAERPSAVPEH
;
A
#
# COMPACT_ATOMS: atom_id res chain seq x y z
N MET A 1 -10.36 59.51 -9.25
CA MET A 1 -9.79 59.07 -7.95
C MET A 1 -10.44 57.74 -7.60
N ASN A 2 -10.20 56.70 -8.41
CA ASN A 2 -9.15 55.66 -8.32
C ASN A 2 -9.31 54.65 -7.18
N LYS A 3 -10.07 53.58 -7.49
CA LYS A 3 -9.81 52.19 -7.04
C LYS A 3 -8.63 51.60 -7.85
N PRO A 4 -7.97 50.56 -7.32
CA PRO A 4 -7.82 49.30 -8.07
C PRO A 4 -8.13 48.08 -7.16
N SER A 5 -8.96 47.10 -7.54
CA SER A 5 -8.78 45.98 -8.51
C SER A 5 -7.87 44.85 -7.97
N LEU A 6 -8.48 43.75 -7.52
CA LEU A 6 -8.57 42.45 -8.23
C LEU A 6 -7.28 41.60 -8.13
N TRP A 7 -7.29 40.66 -7.18
CA TRP A 7 -6.42 39.47 -7.18
C TRP A 7 -7.12 38.35 -7.97
N PRO A 8 -6.41 37.59 -8.83
CA PRO A 8 -7.01 36.47 -9.53
C PRO A 8 -7.15 35.27 -8.59
N ARG A 9 -8.37 34.74 -8.53
CA ARG A 9 -8.67 33.41 -8.00
C ARG A 9 -8.27 32.37 -9.04
N GLY A 10 -7.31 31.52 -8.70
CA GLY A 10 -6.92 30.37 -9.50
C GLY A 10 -5.57 29.83 -9.05
N ALA A 11 -5.60 28.75 -8.27
CA ALA A 11 -4.50 27.81 -7.94
C ALA A 11 -4.54 27.40 -6.46
N ILE A 12 -5.61 26.74 -6.01
CA ILE A 12 -5.61 25.94 -4.78
C ILE A 12 -6.46 24.70 -5.03
N ALA A 13 -5.85 23.67 -5.59
CA ALA A 13 -6.31 22.27 -5.56
C ALA A 13 -5.26 21.42 -6.25
N LEU A 14 -4.29 20.89 -5.49
CA LEU A 14 -3.51 19.66 -5.76
C LEU A 14 -2.33 19.65 -4.79
N LEU A 15 -2.39 18.80 -3.75
CA LEU A 15 -1.29 18.24 -2.93
C LEU A 15 -1.76 17.91 -1.51
N LEU A 16 -2.72 16.99 -1.37
CA LEU A 16 -3.11 16.40 -0.08
C LEU A 16 -3.37 14.89 -0.15
N ALA A 17 -2.77 14.20 -1.12
CA ALA A 17 -2.87 12.74 -1.24
C ALA A 17 -1.47 12.13 -1.39
N ALA A 18 -0.68 12.19 -0.32
CA ALA A 18 0.55 11.40 -0.18
C ALA A 18 0.97 11.38 1.29
N CYS A 19 0.26 10.64 2.14
CA CYS A 19 0.71 10.17 3.46
C CYS A 19 -0.37 9.24 4.08
N LEU A 20 -0.67 8.13 3.42
CA LEU A 20 -1.40 7.00 4.01
C LEU A 20 -0.69 5.71 3.61
N GLY A 21 0.41 5.43 4.29
CA GLY A 21 1.08 4.12 4.23
C GLY A 21 0.33 3.11 5.10
N LEU A 22 -0.74 2.55 4.56
CA LEU A 22 -1.39 1.31 5.01
C LEU A 22 -1.86 0.62 3.73
N SER A 23 -1.05 -0.30 3.20
CA SER A 23 -1.52 -1.25 2.19
C SER A 23 -2.42 -2.28 2.89
N ALA A 24 -3.64 -1.86 3.19
CA ALA A 24 -4.79 -2.74 3.28
C ALA A 24 -5.49 -2.73 1.92
N CYS A 25 -6.03 -3.88 1.51
CA CYS A 25 -6.75 -4.09 0.25
C CYS A 25 -7.61 -2.88 -0.14
N ASP A 26 -7.26 -2.23 -1.26
CA ASP A 26 -8.09 -1.20 -1.87
C ASP A 26 -9.15 -1.89 -2.75
N GLN A 27 -10.36 -2.02 -2.21
CA GLN A 27 -11.57 -2.13 -3.01
C GLN A 27 -12.50 -0.96 -2.64
N ALA A 28 -12.48 0.04 -3.53
CA ALA A 28 -13.59 0.88 -3.95
C ALA A 28 -14.75 1.09 -2.96
N THR A 29 -14.74 2.23 -2.26
CA THR A 29 -15.96 2.99 -1.97
C THR A 29 -15.67 4.48 -2.09
N GLY A 30 -16.13 5.10 -3.18
CA GLY A 30 -16.11 6.54 -3.34
C GLY A 30 -17.21 7.21 -2.51
N THR A 31 -16.88 8.32 -1.86
CA THR A 31 -17.84 9.27 -1.29
C THR A 31 -17.36 10.70 -1.55
N ASN A 32 -18.03 11.36 -2.50
CA ASN A 32 -17.95 12.80 -2.71
C ASN A 32 -18.69 13.53 -1.59
N ALA A 33 -18.06 14.55 -0.98
CA ALA A 33 -18.73 15.54 -0.13
C ALA A 33 -19.18 16.77 -0.96
N PRO A 34 -20.20 17.52 -0.51
CA PRO A 34 -21.13 18.23 -1.39
C PRO A 34 -20.67 19.65 -1.76
N LEU A 35 -20.82 20.00 -3.05
CA LEU A 35 -20.75 21.38 -3.52
C LEU A 35 -22.16 22.00 -3.55
N ALA A 36 -22.21 23.27 -3.17
CA ALA A 36 -23.40 24.06 -2.88
C ALA A 36 -24.44 24.11 -4.01
N VAL A 37 -25.71 24.12 -3.58
CA VAL A 37 -26.93 24.27 -4.39
C VAL A 37 -26.97 25.66 -5.04
N ALA A 38 -26.97 25.69 -6.38
CA ALA A 38 -27.51 26.81 -7.16
C ALA A 38 -28.85 26.36 -7.78
N GLN A 39 -29.89 27.17 -7.58
CA GLN A 39 -31.25 26.91 -8.07
C GLN A 39 -31.33 26.94 -9.61
N PRO A 40 -32.27 26.18 -10.23
CA PRO A 40 -32.37 26.07 -11.69
C PRO A 40 -33.11 27.25 -12.33
N ALA A 41 -32.58 27.72 -13.45
CA ALA A 41 -33.29 28.56 -14.42
C ALA A 41 -34.08 27.70 -15.42
N GLU A 42 -35.19 28.27 -15.89
CA GLU A 42 -36.24 27.66 -16.72
C GLU A 42 -35.81 27.05 -18.07
N SER A 43 -36.71 26.20 -18.55
CA SER A 43 -36.69 25.32 -19.72
C SER A 43 -36.39 25.94 -21.09
N ALA A 44 -35.73 25.16 -21.96
CA ALA A 44 -36.02 25.12 -23.39
C ALA A 44 -35.85 23.69 -23.94
N SER A 45 -36.87 23.22 -24.65
CA SER A 45 -37.06 21.87 -25.19
C SER A 45 -36.19 21.56 -26.42
N ALA A 46 -35.75 20.30 -26.57
CA ALA A 46 -35.25 19.71 -27.83
C ALA A 46 -35.88 18.31 -28.06
N PRO A 47 -35.99 17.84 -29.32
CA PRO A 47 -37.10 16.99 -29.77
C PRO A 47 -36.89 15.49 -29.54
N THR A 48 -38.00 14.79 -29.31
CA THR A 48 -38.11 13.33 -29.17
C THR A 48 -38.01 12.61 -30.51
N ALA A 49 -37.04 11.71 -30.66
CA ALA A 49 -37.04 10.65 -31.67
C ALA A 49 -38.05 9.54 -31.29
N PRO A 50 -38.66 8.82 -32.26
CA PRO A 50 -39.71 7.85 -31.98
C PRO A 50 -39.18 6.58 -31.30
N VAL A 51 -39.92 6.13 -30.29
CA VAL A 51 -39.69 5.01 -29.36
C VAL A 51 -39.36 3.65 -30.04
N LYS A 52 -39.54 3.51 -31.35
CA LYS A 52 -39.32 2.25 -32.09
C LYS A 52 -37.84 1.88 -32.29
N GLU A 53 -36.91 2.83 -32.42
CA GLU A 53 -35.48 2.52 -32.61
C GLU A 53 -34.80 2.05 -31.31
N ALA A 54 -35.34 2.42 -30.15
CA ALA A 54 -34.83 1.96 -28.85
C ALA A 54 -35.28 0.52 -28.50
N GLU A 55 -36.44 0.08 -28.97
CA GLU A 55 -36.92 -1.30 -28.77
C GLU A 55 -36.14 -2.34 -29.61
N ASP A 56 -35.74 -2.01 -30.83
CA ASP A 56 -34.96 -2.92 -31.68
C ASP A 56 -33.50 -3.02 -31.22
N ALA A 57 -32.92 -1.94 -30.66
CA ALA A 57 -31.60 -1.99 -30.02
C ALA A 57 -31.60 -2.83 -28.73
N SER A 58 -32.69 -2.79 -27.94
CA SER A 58 -32.84 -3.64 -26.75
C SER A 58 -32.99 -5.13 -27.08
N LYS A 59 -33.63 -5.47 -28.21
CA LYS A 59 -33.79 -6.87 -28.64
C LYS A 59 -32.52 -7.48 -29.23
N ALA A 60 -31.62 -6.66 -29.76
CA ALA A 60 -30.33 -7.12 -30.29
C ALA A 60 -29.32 -7.48 -29.20
N VAL A 61 -29.43 -6.89 -28.00
CA VAL A 61 -28.53 -7.17 -26.85
C VAL A 61 -28.95 -8.43 -26.09
N ASP A 62 -30.23 -8.81 -26.11
CA ASP A 62 -30.75 -10.01 -25.44
C ASP A 62 -30.47 -11.34 -26.20
N ALA A 63 -29.84 -11.27 -27.38
CA ALA A 63 -29.65 -12.44 -28.26
C ALA A 63 -28.22 -13.00 -28.32
N ALA A 64 -27.26 -12.48 -27.53
CA ALA A 64 -25.84 -12.85 -27.71
C ALA A 64 -25.08 -13.35 -26.47
N GLU A 65 -25.62 -13.30 -25.26
CA GLU A 65 -24.95 -13.91 -24.08
C GLU A 65 -25.97 -14.59 -23.15
N PRO A 66 -25.70 -15.81 -22.66
CA PRO A 66 -26.60 -16.46 -21.72
C PRO A 66 -26.59 -15.67 -20.41
N ARG A 67 -27.77 -15.19 -19.98
CA ARG A 67 -27.96 -14.63 -18.63
C ARG A 67 -27.57 -15.70 -17.61
N LEU A 68 -26.63 -15.36 -16.74
CA LEU A 68 -26.31 -16.15 -15.55
C LEU A 68 -27.47 -15.98 -14.55
N GLU A 69 -28.27 -17.02 -14.38
CA GLU A 69 -29.44 -17.04 -13.49
C GLU A 69 -29.08 -17.53 -12.08
N THR A 70 -27.97 -18.25 -11.89
CA THR A 70 -27.48 -18.69 -10.58
C THR A 70 -25.95 -18.68 -10.50
N LEU A 71 -25.40 -18.50 -9.29
CA LEU A 71 -23.94 -18.60 -9.03
C LEU A 71 -23.37 -19.99 -9.41
N GLU A 72 -24.22 -21.03 -9.43
CA GLU A 72 -23.87 -22.39 -9.86
C GLU A 72 -23.58 -22.50 -11.36
N GLN A 73 -23.99 -21.51 -12.16
CA GLN A 73 -23.73 -21.45 -13.60
C GLN A 73 -22.38 -20.84 -13.96
N LEU A 74 -21.64 -20.31 -12.98
CA LEU A 74 -20.21 -20.05 -13.16
C LEU A 74 -19.54 -21.42 -13.31
N SER A 75 -19.17 -21.77 -14.54
CA SER A 75 -18.43 -22.98 -14.82
C SER A 75 -17.22 -23.08 -13.88
N ASP A 76 -16.95 -24.27 -13.33
CA ASP A 76 -15.66 -24.66 -12.70
C ASP A 76 -14.46 -24.57 -13.67
N LYS A 77 -14.57 -23.83 -14.78
CA LYS A 77 -13.44 -23.50 -15.62
C LYS A 77 -12.45 -22.73 -14.75
N PRO A 78 -11.22 -23.23 -14.60
CA PRO A 78 -10.18 -22.47 -13.93
C PRO A 78 -10.10 -21.10 -14.59
N LEU A 79 -10.18 -20.04 -13.79
CA LEU A 79 -9.90 -18.68 -14.26
C LEU A 79 -8.59 -18.72 -15.04
N ALA A 80 -8.59 -18.17 -16.24
CA ALA A 80 -7.41 -18.19 -17.12
C ALA A 80 -6.23 -17.57 -16.36
N ARG A 81 -5.24 -18.41 -16.04
CA ARG A 81 -3.99 -17.94 -15.42
C ARG A 81 -3.20 -17.20 -16.49
N ARG A 82 -2.99 -15.89 -16.31
CA ARG A 82 -2.09 -15.13 -17.17
C ARG A 82 -0.67 -15.53 -16.81
N HIS A 83 -0.09 -16.47 -17.57
CA HIS A 83 1.32 -16.80 -17.44
C HIS A 83 2.15 -15.58 -17.88
N LEU A 84 2.96 -15.04 -16.98
CA LEU A 84 3.82 -13.90 -17.26
C LEU A 84 5.19 -14.42 -17.70
N ASP A 85 5.58 -14.15 -18.94
CA ASP A 85 6.95 -14.41 -19.40
C ASP A 85 7.89 -13.36 -18.80
N ILE A 86 8.32 -13.59 -17.55
CA ILE A 86 9.20 -12.69 -16.82
C ILE A 86 10.64 -12.89 -17.30
N GLN A 87 11.15 -11.92 -18.02
CA GLN A 87 12.52 -11.91 -18.51
C GLN A 87 13.41 -11.10 -17.57
N THR A 88 14.64 -11.55 -17.34
CA THR A 88 15.58 -10.88 -16.44
C THR A 88 17.00 -10.78 -16.99
N TRP A 89 17.71 -9.72 -16.61
CA TRP A 89 19.12 -9.47 -16.94
C TRP A 89 19.73 -8.47 -15.95
N ARG A 90 20.99 -8.11 -16.17
CA ARG A 90 21.67 -7.04 -15.45
C ARG A 90 22.19 -5.98 -16.41
N THR A 91 22.14 -4.72 -16.01
CA THR A 91 22.81 -3.62 -16.73
C THR A 91 24.32 -3.67 -16.49
N ALA A 92 25.08 -2.87 -17.25
CA ALA A 92 26.53 -2.78 -17.08
C ALA A 92 26.93 -2.22 -15.69
N GLU A 93 26.10 -1.36 -15.11
CA GLU A 93 26.31 -0.76 -13.78
C GLU A 93 25.83 -1.67 -12.64
N GLY A 94 25.27 -2.85 -12.96
CA GLY A 94 24.91 -3.89 -11.99
C GLY A 94 23.45 -3.92 -11.55
N ALA A 95 22.59 -3.03 -12.05
CA ALA A 95 21.17 -3.01 -11.72
C ALA A 95 20.48 -4.29 -12.21
N LYS A 96 19.64 -4.90 -11.36
CA LYS A 96 18.84 -6.07 -11.73
C LYS A 96 17.61 -5.59 -12.50
N VAL A 97 17.31 -6.20 -13.64
CA VAL A 97 16.16 -5.84 -14.47
C VAL A 97 15.19 -7.00 -14.59
N LEU A 98 13.89 -6.70 -14.46
CA LEU A 98 12.79 -7.61 -14.70
C LEU A 98 11.83 -6.97 -15.72
N PHE A 99 11.41 -7.73 -16.71
CA PHE A 99 10.58 -7.23 -17.80
C PHE A 99 9.48 -8.23 -18.16
N VAL A 100 8.28 -7.70 -18.38
CA VAL A 100 7.17 -8.42 -19.01
C VAL A 100 6.66 -7.60 -20.19
N ARG A 101 6.64 -8.20 -21.37
CA ARG A 101 6.05 -7.58 -22.55
C ARG A 101 4.52 -7.64 -22.46
N ALA A 102 3.87 -6.49 -22.59
CA ALA A 102 2.42 -6.34 -22.52
C ALA A 102 1.94 -5.34 -23.61
N PRO A 103 1.75 -5.79 -24.85
CA PRO A 103 1.48 -4.92 -26.00
C PRO A 103 0.01 -4.49 -26.12
N GLU A 104 -0.83 -4.77 -25.11
CA GLU A 104 -2.28 -4.55 -25.18
C GLU A 104 -2.66 -3.07 -25.21
N LEU A 105 -1.81 -2.19 -24.65
CA LEU A 105 -1.98 -0.74 -24.64
C LEU A 105 -0.66 -0.07 -25.06
N PRO A 106 -0.69 1.04 -25.83
CA PRO A 106 0.50 1.74 -26.32
C PRO A 106 1.18 2.57 -25.22
N MET A 107 1.53 1.92 -24.12
CA MET A 107 2.09 2.51 -22.90
C MET A 107 2.97 1.50 -22.18
N PHE A 108 3.81 2.01 -21.30
CA PHE A 108 4.62 1.20 -20.40
C PHE A 108 4.68 1.83 -19.01
N ASP A 109 4.96 0.97 -18.04
CA ASP A 109 5.22 1.31 -16.66
C ASP A 109 6.66 0.86 -16.32
N MET A 110 7.46 1.78 -15.80
CA MET A 110 8.79 1.53 -15.25
C MET A 110 8.77 1.83 -13.76
N ARG A 111 9.23 0.88 -12.94
CA ARG A 111 9.39 1.05 -11.49
C ARG A 111 10.85 0.82 -11.09
N LEU A 112 11.45 1.82 -10.46
CA LEU A 112 12.74 1.73 -9.81
C LEU A 112 12.52 1.44 -8.33
N THR A 113 13.18 0.41 -7.81
CA THR A 113 13.11 0.01 -6.40
C THR A 113 14.52 -0.03 -5.82
N PHE A 114 14.81 0.92 -4.95
CA PHE A 114 16.10 1.05 -4.27
C PHE A 114 15.98 0.54 -2.84
N ALA A 115 17.05 -0.07 -2.30
CA ALA A 115 17.14 -0.31 -0.85
C ALA A 115 17.51 1.00 -0.14
N ALA A 116 16.60 1.97 -0.19
CA ALA A 116 16.75 3.34 0.25
C ALA A 116 15.54 3.79 1.10
N GLY A 117 14.95 2.86 1.85
CA GLY A 117 13.90 3.17 2.82
C GLY A 117 14.45 3.74 4.13
N SER A 118 13.55 4.06 5.06
CA SER A 118 13.89 4.66 6.36
C SER A 118 14.79 3.77 7.23
N ALA A 119 14.83 2.45 6.98
CA ALA A 119 15.80 1.56 7.63
C ALA A 119 17.27 1.95 7.33
N GLN A 120 17.51 2.79 6.32
CA GLN A 120 18.83 3.29 5.93
C GLN A 120 19.11 4.73 6.43
N ASP A 121 18.28 5.27 7.33
CA ASP A 121 18.37 6.65 7.85
C ASP A 121 19.62 6.90 8.72
N GLU A 122 20.36 5.86 9.12
CA GLU A 122 21.64 5.97 9.86
C GLU A 122 21.57 6.90 11.10
N GLY A 123 20.46 6.83 11.84
CA GLY A 123 20.23 7.66 13.02
C GLY A 123 19.72 9.08 12.71
N THR A 124 19.34 9.36 11.46
CA THR A 124 18.69 10.61 11.04
C THR A 124 17.26 10.32 10.52
N PRO A 125 16.27 10.06 11.40
CA PRO A 125 14.91 9.72 10.98
C PRO A 125 14.31 10.72 9.98
N GLY A 126 13.80 10.20 8.86
CA GLY A 126 13.17 11.00 7.80
C GLY A 126 14.12 11.41 6.67
N LEU A 127 15.40 11.06 6.75
CA LEU A 127 16.39 11.33 5.70
C LEU A 127 16.00 10.68 4.37
N ALA A 128 15.67 9.38 4.38
CA ALA A 128 15.25 8.63 3.20
C ALA A 128 13.99 9.23 2.54
N LEU A 129 12.98 9.56 3.35
CA LEU A 129 11.74 10.13 2.87
C LEU A 129 11.96 11.52 2.26
N LEU A 130 12.73 12.39 2.93
CA LEU A 130 13.05 13.71 2.38
C LEU A 130 13.87 13.61 1.09
N THR A 131 14.86 12.70 1.01
CA THR A 131 15.61 12.53 -0.24
C THR A 131 14.69 12.08 -1.38
N ASN A 132 13.79 11.13 -1.13
CA ASN A 132 12.84 10.64 -2.13
C ASN A 132 11.85 11.74 -2.59
N ALA A 133 11.28 12.48 -1.64
CA ALA A 133 10.34 13.57 -1.93
C ALA A 133 11.00 14.72 -2.71
N MET A 134 12.31 14.91 -2.55
CA MET A 134 13.05 15.99 -3.21
C MET A 134 13.56 15.65 -4.62
N LEU A 135 13.40 14.41 -5.10
CA LEU A 135 13.94 13.99 -6.41
C LEU A 135 13.42 14.85 -7.56
N ASN A 136 12.11 15.14 -7.58
CA ASN A 136 11.46 15.92 -8.64
C ASN A 136 11.32 17.42 -8.31
N GLU A 137 12.00 17.91 -7.27
CA GLU A 137 11.92 19.31 -6.86
C GLU A 137 12.87 20.22 -7.66
N GLY A 138 13.89 19.64 -8.28
CA GLY A 138 14.79 20.39 -9.14
C GLY A 138 15.85 19.52 -9.78
N ILE A 139 16.15 19.85 -11.03
CA ILE A 139 17.31 19.35 -11.78
C ILE A 139 18.03 20.54 -12.43
N GLU A 140 19.18 20.31 -13.05
CA GLU A 140 19.88 21.36 -13.78
C GLU A 140 18.96 22.01 -14.84
N GLY A 141 18.74 23.31 -14.72
CA GLY A 141 17.93 24.09 -15.68
C GLY A 141 16.41 23.88 -15.59
N LYS A 142 15.88 23.09 -14.64
CA LYS A 142 14.42 22.94 -14.42
C LYS A 142 14.07 22.95 -12.93
N ASP A 143 13.14 23.82 -12.56
CA ASP A 143 12.47 23.80 -11.27
C ASP A 143 11.35 22.75 -11.21
N VAL A 144 10.75 22.57 -10.03
CA VAL A 144 9.64 21.65 -9.79
C VAL A 144 8.47 21.83 -10.79
N SER A 145 8.13 23.07 -11.15
CA SER A 145 7.03 23.36 -12.09
C SER A 145 7.39 23.01 -13.54
N ALA A 146 8.65 23.19 -13.93
CA ALA A 146 9.15 22.79 -15.25
C ALA A 146 9.30 21.27 -15.38
N ILE A 147 9.63 20.57 -14.29
CA ILE A 147 9.66 19.09 -14.25
C ILE A 147 8.24 18.54 -14.38
N ALA A 148 7.30 19.02 -13.57
CA ALA A 148 5.89 18.58 -13.61
C ALA A 148 5.28 18.77 -15.00
N ARG A 149 5.36 20.00 -15.54
CA ARG A 149 4.91 20.28 -16.92
C ARG A 149 5.62 19.43 -17.96
N GLY A 150 6.91 19.15 -17.78
CA GLY A 150 7.68 18.30 -18.69
C GLY A 150 7.12 16.88 -18.80
N PHE A 151 6.63 16.29 -17.70
CA PHE A 151 5.95 15.00 -17.74
C PHE A 151 4.52 15.12 -18.29
N GLU A 152 3.75 16.13 -17.85
CA GLU A 152 2.37 16.37 -18.29
C GLU A 152 2.27 16.60 -19.81
N ASP A 153 3.15 17.42 -20.39
CA ASP A 153 3.20 17.71 -21.83
C ASP A 153 3.53 16.47 -22.68
N LEU A 154 4.18 15.47 -22.07
CA LEU A 154 4.49 14.19 -22.69
C LEU A 154 3.40 13.13 -22.45
N GLY A 155 2.37 13.44 -21.66
CA GLY A 155 1.37 12.47 -21.21
C GLY A 155 1.99 11.37 -20.34
N ALA A 156 3.01 11.72 -19.56
CA ALA A 156 3.71 10.81 -18.65
C ALA A 156 3.33 11.12 -17.19
N ASP A 157 3.26 10.08 -16.37
CA ASP A 157 3.05 10.21 -14.93
C ASP A 157 4.32 9.82 -14.19
N PHE A 158 4.78 10.72 -13.32
CA PHE A 158 5.86 10.48 -12.38
C PHE A 158 5.29 10.23 -10.99
N SER A 159 5.83 9.23 -10.29
CA SER A 159 5.49 8.97 -8.89
C SER A 159 6.73 8.62 -8.08
N ASN A 160 6.71 8.90 -6.79
CA ASN A 160 7.74 8.48 -5.86
C ASN A 160 7.13 8.11 -4.50
N GLY A 161 7.90 7.38 -3.70
CA GLY A 161 7.56 7.09 -2.30
C GLY A 161 8.72 6.44 -1.56
N ALA A 162 8.76 6.62 -0.25
CA ALA A 162 9.70 5.95 0.64
C ALA A 162 8.95 5.17 1.72
N TYR A 163 9.42 3.96 1.99
CA TYR A 163 8.89 3.04 2.99
C TYR A 163 10.02 2.62 3.94
N ARG A 164 9.80 1.56 4.73
CA ARG A 164 10.84 1.06 5.66
C ARG A 164 12.04 0.47 4.94
N ASP A 165 11.81 -0.44 3.99
CA ASP A 165 12.89 -1.10 3.24
C ASP A 165 13.31 -0.38 1.98
N MET A 166 12.37 0.27 1.30
CA MET A 166 12.57 0.68 -0.08
C MET A 166 12.19 2.15 -0.33
N GLY A 167 12.97 2.77 -1.21
CA GLY A 167 12.59 3.97 -1.94
C GLY A 167 12.16 3.56 -3.35
N VAL A 168 11.01 4.04 -3.79
CA VAL A 168 10.40 3.71 -5.07
C VAL A 168 10.27 4.97 -5.91
N VAL A 169 10.53 4.82 -7.22
CA VAL A 169 10.24 5.86 -8.21
C VAL A 169 9.60 5.19 -9.43
N GLY A 170 8.45 5.70 -9.86
CA GLY A 170 7.67 5.18 -10.98
C GLY A 170 7.59 6.17 -12.14
N LEU A 171 7.58 5.64 -13.35
CA LEU A 171 7.26 6.34 -14.59
C LEU A 171 6.22 5.53 -15.36
N ARG A 172 5.09 6.14 -15.67
CA ARG A 172 4.15 5.67 -16.69
C ARG A 172 4.23 6.59 -17.89
N SER A 173 4.30 6.06 -19.11
CA SER A 173 4.35 6.88 -20.32
C SER A 173 3.85 6.11 -21.54
N LEU A 174 3.56 6.83 -22.62
CA LEU A 174 3.23 6.26 -23.93
C LEU A 174 4.44 5.53 -24.53
N SER A 175 4.22 4.42 -25.23
CA SER A 175 5.30 3.65 -25.88
C SER A 175 5.85 4.31 -27.15
N ALA A 176 5.13 5.29 -27.71
CA ALA A 176 5.53 6.06 -28.88
C ALA A 176 6.94 6.66 -28.72
N PRO A 177 7.89 6.46 -29.66
CA PRO A 177 9.29 6.84 -29.47
C PRO A 177 9.52 8.31 -29.09
N ASP A 178 8.80 9.24 -29.73
CA ASP A 178 8.91 10.68 -29.47
C ASP A 178 8.47 11.07 -28.04
N LYS A 179 7.57 10.29 -27.44
CA LYS A 179 7.08 10.49 -26.06
C LYS A 179 7.93 9.73 -25.05
N ARG A 180 8.14 8.45 -25.29
CA ARG A 180 8.94 7.55 -24.45
C ARG A 180 10.35 8.10 -24.25
N ASP A 181 11.05 8.44 -25.32
CA ASP A 181 12.47 8.79 -25.24
C ASP A 181 12.66 10.12 -24.50
N ALA A 182 11.76 11.09 -24.73
CA ALA A 182 11.74 12.36 -24.00
C ALA A 182 11.39 12.17 -22.51
N ALA A 183 10.41 11.32 -22.20
CA ALA A 183 9.98 11.04 -20.83
C ALA A 183 11.09 10.31 -20.04
N LEU A 184 11.73 9.31 -20.64
CA LEU A 184 12.87 8.60 -20.06
C LEU A 184 14.07 9.53 -19.85
N ALA A 185 14.32 10.47 -20.77
CA ALA A 185 15.42 11.44 -20.62
C ALA A 185 15.18 12.38 -19.43
N LEU A 186 13.95 12.88 -19.25
CA LEU A 186 13.58 13.69 -18.08
C LEU A 186 13.62 12.86 -16.79
N PHE A 187 13.04 11.66 -16.82
CA PHE A 187 13.02 10.73 -15.69
C PHE A 187 14.44 10.39 -15.20
N SER A 188 15.35 10.07 -16.12
CA SER A 188 16.75 9.75 -15.81
C SER A 188 17.47 10.91 -15.11
N GLN A 189 17.18 12.16 -15.50
CA GLN A 189 17.75 13.34 -14.83
C GLN A 189 17.16 13.54 -13.44
N VAL A 190 15.85 13.38 -13.29
CA VAL A 190 15.14 13.51 -11.99
C VAL A 190 15.67 12.49 -10.98
N VAL A 191 15.84 11.23 -11.37
CA VAL A 191 16.32 10.20 -10.44
C VAL A 191 17.84 10.22 -10.24
N GLY A 192 18.60 10.59 -11.27
CA GLY A 192 20.06 10.48 -11.25
C GLY A 192 20.80 11.74 -10.83
N LYS A 193 20.23 12.93 -11.07
CA LYS A 193 20.89 14.22 -10.84
C LYS A 193 19.97 15.29 -10.22
N PRO A 194 19.25 15.00 -9.12
CA PRO A 194 18.48 16.01 -8.41
C PRO A 194 19.41 17.08 -7.80
N THR A 195 19.00 18.34 -7.85
CA THR A 195 19.80 19.48 -7.34
C THR A 195 19.55 19.80 -5.86
N PHE A 196 18.45 19.30 -5.31
CA PHE A 196 17.96 19.59 -3.96
C PHE A 196 17.88 21.09 -3.65
N PRO A 197 16.97 21.85 -4.30
CA PRO A 197 16.84 23.29 -4.08
C PRO A 197 16.48 23.60 -2.62
N GLU A 198 17.18 24.56 -2.00
CA GLU A 198 16.98 24.90 -0.59
C GLU A 198 15.56 25.40 -0.31
N GLU A 199 14.98 26.17 -1.22
CA GLU A 199 13.60 26.66 -1.10
C GLU A 199 12.59 25.50 -1.04
N SER A 200 12.73 24.51 -1.93
CA SER A 200 11.90 23.30 -1.93
C SER A 200 12.10 22.48 -0.65
N LEU A 201 13.33 22.35 -0.17
CA LEU A 201 13.63 21.64 1.07
C LEU A 201 12.91 22.29 2.27
N GLN A 202 13.00 23.60 2.41
CA GLN A 202 12.32 24.33 3.48
C GLN A 202 10.79 24.21 3.36
N ARG A 203 10.24 24.27 2.14
CA ARG A 203 8.81 24.08 1.90
C ARG A 203 8.34 22.68 2.34
N ILE A 204 9.05 21.63 1.94
CA ILE A 204 8.68 20.24 2.27
C ILE A 204 8.85 19.97 3.76
N LYS A 205 9.92 20.48 4.39
CA LYS A 205 10.07 20.41 5.86
C LYS A 205 8.88 21.03 6.58
N ASN A 206 8.44 22.22 6.16
CA ASN A 206 7.27 22.88 6.75
C ASN A 206 5.98 22.08 6.55
N GLN A 207 5.82 21.42 5.40
CA GLN A 207 4.68 20.52 5.16
C GLN A 207 4.71 19.30 6.09
N LEU A 208 5.88 18.69 6.29
CA LEU A 208 6.03 17.57 7.23
C LEU A 208 5.75 17.99 8.68
N LEU A 209 6.28 19.14 9.11
CA LEU A 209 6.04 19.67 10.45
C LEU A 209 4.54 19.94 10.70
N ALA A 210 3.85 20.55 9.72
CA ALA A 210 2.39 20.71 9.79
C ALA A 210 1.67 19.35 9.80
N GLY A 211 2.15 18.37 9.02
CA GLY A 211 1.67 17.00 9.04
C GLY A 211 1.79 16.35 10.42
N PHE A 212 2.90 16.52 11.12
CA PHE A 212 3.08 15.99 12.48
C PHE A 212 2.07 16.58 13.48
N GLU A 213 1.72 17.86 13.36
CA GLU A 213 0.68 18.47 14.20
C GLU A 213 -0.71 17.86 13.92
N LEU A 214 -1.01 17.54 12.66
CA LEU A 214 -2.25 16.83 12.30
C LEU A 214 -2.23 15.38 12.81
N GLN A 215 -1.08 14.71 12.76
CA GLN A 215 -0.95 13.33 13.26
C GLN A 215 -1.22 13.21 14.76
N LYS A 216 -0.88 14.24 15.56
CA LYS A 216 -1.20 14.29 17.00
C LYS A 216 -2.70 14.26 17.29
N GLN A 217 -3.53 14.56 16.31
CA GLN A 217 -5.00 14.53 16.42
C GLN A 217 -5.59 13.22 15.91
N ASN A 218 -4.75 12.25 15.51
CA ASN A 218 -5.18 10.94 15.03
C ASN A 218 -4.73 9.84 16.02
N PRO A 219 -5.65 9.27 16.82
CA PRO A 219 -5.31 8.26 17.81
C PRO A 219 -4.75 6.97 17.18
N GLY A 220 -5.23 6.58 16.00
CA GLY A 220 -4.68 5.43 15.26
C GLY A 220 -3.24 5.64 14.82
N LYS A 221 -2.88 6.85 14.39
CA LYS A 221 -1.49 7.20 14.05
C LYS A 221 -0.60 7.17 15.28
N LEU A 222 -1.02 7.78 16.39
CA LEU A 222 -0.29 7.75 17.65
C LEU A 222 -0.06 6.31 18.16
N ALA A 223 -1.10 5.48 18.11
CA ALA A 223 -1.01 4.07 18.47
C ALA A 223 0.00 3.32 17.59
N SER A 224 -0.03 3.54 16.28
CA SER A 224 0.90 2.90 15.33
C SER A 224 2.35 3.31 15.57
N LEU A 225 2.62 4.60 15.83
CA LEU A 225 3.97 5.09 16.13
C LEU A 225 4.54 4.43 17.39
N GLU A 226 3.76 4.43 18.49
CA GLU A 226 4.14 3.76 19.73
C GLU A 226 4.31 2.25 19.54
N LEU A 227 3.43 1.61 18.77
CA LEU A 227 3.47 0.17 18.51
C LEU A 227 4.77 -0.23 17.81
N PHE A 228 5.18 0.50 16.77
CA PHE A 228 6.45 0.23 16.07
C PHE A 228 7.67 0.51 16.96
N ALA A 229 7.65 1.58 17.76
CA ALA A 229 8.72 1.88 18.70
C ALA A 229 8.91 0.75 19.73
N GLN A 230 7.82 0.22 20.29
CA GLN A 230 7.86 -0.90 21.24
C GLN A 230 8.23 -2.23 20.57
N LEU A 231 7.75 -2.47 19.34
CA LEU A 231 7.95 -3.73 18.63
C LEU A 231 9.39 -3.92 18.13
N TYR A 232 10.06 -2.82 17.75
CA TYR A 232 11.38 -2.86 17.14
C TYR A 232 12.49 -2.22 17.99
N GLY A 233 12.14 -1.39 18.99
CA GLY A 233 13.13 -0.69 19.81
C GLY A 233 14.11 0.13 18.94
N ASP A 234 15.41 -0.05 19.19
CA ASP A 234 16.49 0.63 18.45
C ASP A 234 16.74 0.05 17.03
N HIS A 235 16.00 -0.99 16.63
CA HIS A 235 16.11 -1.54 15.28
C HIS A 235 15.65 -0.51 14.23
N PRO A 236 16.23 -0.48 13.01
CA PRO A 236 15.88 0.53 11.99
C PRO A 236 14.42 0.57 11.50
N TYR A 237 13.60 -0.42 11.90
CA TYR A 237 12.16 -0.40 11.64
C TYR A 237 11.35 0.27 12.77
N GLY A 238 11.97 0.65 13.89
CA GLY A 238 11.31 1.25 15.04
C GLY A 238 10.94 2.72 14.84
N HIS A 239 11.78 3.51 14.17
CA HIS A 239 11.51 4.92 13.98
C HIS A 239 10.47 5.18 12.87
N PRO A 240 9.76 6.32 12.89
CA PRO A 240 8.78 6.67 11.84
C PRO A 240 9.49 6.97 10.52
N SER A 241 8.97 6.44 9.40
CA SER A 241 9.60 6.67 8.09
C SER A 241 9.60 8.13 7.65
N GLU A 242 8.59 8.90 8.08
CA GLU A 242 8.51 10.35 7.86
C GLU A 242 9.42 11.18 8.77
N GLY A 243 10.16 10.55 9.68
CA GLY A 243 10.99 11.24 10.66
C GLY A 243 10.17 11.78 11.84
N THR A 244 10.72 12.79 12.51
CA THR A 244 10.17 13.37 13.74
C THR A 244 10.26 14.89 13.69
N ALA A 245 9.49 15.59 14.52
CA ALA A 245 9.56 17.04 14.62
C ALA A 245 10.95 17.54 15.03
N GLU A 246 11.70 16.69 15.73
CA GLU A 246 13.07 16.94 16.19
C GLU A 246 14.11 16.69 15.09
N SER A 247 13.95 15.63 14.29
CA SER A 247 14.93 15.24 13.28
C SER A 247 14.83 16.06 11.99
N ILE A 248 13.61 16.37 11.54
CA ILE A 248 13.37 17.01 10.23
C ILE A 248 14.05 18.39 10.09
N PRO A 249 14.00 19.30 11.08
CA PRO A 249 14.63 20.61 10.94
C PRO A 249 16.13 20.54 10.65
N ALA A 250 16.83 19.55 11.22
CA ALA A 250 18.28 19.41 11.12
C ALA A 250 18.79 18.85 9.78
N ILE A 251 17.93 18.25 8.96
CA ILE A 251 18.34 17.56 7.71
C ILE A 251 18.75 18.59 6.64
N SER A 252 20.01 18.59 6.24
CA SER A 252 20.57 19.52 5.24
C SER A 252 20.50 18.98 3.81
N ALA A 253 20.55 19.87 2.80
CA ALA A 253 20.66 19.45 1.41
C ALA A 253 21.93 18.62 1.14
N GLU A 254 23.00 18.86 1.87
CA GLU A 254 24.25 18.09 1.82
C GLU A 254 24.01 16.63 2.28
N GLN A 255 23.24 16.43 3.36
CA GLN A 255 22.85 15.08 3.79
C GLN A 255 21.97 14.39 2.75
N LEU A 256 21.05 15.11 2.09
CA LEU A 256 20.24 14.54 1.00
C LEU A 256 21.11 14.10 -0.18
N ARG A 257 22.08 14.93 -0.59
CA ARG A 257 23.03 14.57 -1.66
C ARG A 257 23.89 13.37 -1.28
N ALA A 258 24.38 13.32 -0.04
CA ALA A 258 25.17 12.19 0.45
C ALA A 258 24.35 10.90 0.49
N PHE A 259 23.11 10.98 0.99
CA PHE A 259 22.17 9.85 1.00
C PHE A 259 21.85 9.39 -0.42
N HIS A 260 21.54 10.30 -1.33
CA HIS A 260 21.26 10.00 -2.74
C HIS A 260 22.44 9.30 -3.40
N GLN A 261 23.65 9.85 -3.26
CA GLN A 261 24.86 9.28 -3.85
C GLN A 261 25.12 7.83 -3.42
N ARG A 262 24.79 7.46 -2.18
CA ARG A 262 24.96 6.08 -1.67
C ARG A 262 23.76 5.17 -1.94
N ALA A 263 22.55 5.64 -1.67
CA ALA A 263 21.35 4.79 -1.59
C ALA A 263 20.63 4.67 -2.94
N TYR A 264 20.78 5.65 -3.83
CA TYR A 264 20.24 5.63 -5.18
C TYR A 264 21.26 5.14 -6.23
N ALA A 265 22.28 4.41 -5.78
CA ALA A 265 23.29 3.85 -6.67
C ALA A 265 22.73 2.72 -7.55
N ALA A 266 23.26 2.58 -8.77
CA ALA A 266 22.82 1.55 -9.72
C ALA A 266 22.99 0.11 -9.19
N GLY A 267 24.03 -0.17 -8.39
CA GLY A 267 24.20 -1.47 -7.74
C GLY A 267 23.19 -1.76 -6.62
N ASN A 268 22.45 -0.75 -6.15
CA ASN A 268 21.41 -0.84 -5.13
C ASN A 268 19.98 -0.85 -5.72
N LEU A 269 19.86 -1.03 -7.04
CA LEU A 269 18.63 -0.85 -7.80
C LEU A 269 18.08 -2.16 -8.40
N VAL A 270 16.75 -2.27 -8.35
CA VAL A 270 15.94 -3.14 -9.19
C VAL A 270 15.09 -2.30 -10.13
N ILE A 271 15.18 -2.57 -11.43
CA ILE A 271 14.35 -1.99 -12.49
C ILE A 271 13.29 -3.00 -12.89
N ALA A 272 12.01 -2.66 -12.72
CA ALA A 272 10.90 -3.44 -13.26
C ALA A 272 10.26 -2.67 -14.42
N LEU A 273 9.97 -3.37 -15.51
CA LEU A 273 9.36 -2.82 -16.72
C LEU A 273 8.19 -3.69 -17.18
N VAL A 274 7.08 -3.06 -17.52
CA VAL A 274 5.91 -3.74 -18.12
C VAL A 274 5.28 -2.85 -19.18
N GLY A 275 4.94 -3.41 -20.34
CA GLY A 275 4.17 -2.67 -21.35
C GLY A 275 4.55 -2.98 -22.79
N ASP A 276 4.11 -2.10 -23.69
CA ASP A 276 4.34 -2.17 -25.13
C ASP A 276 5.77 -1.74 -25.48
N LEU A 277 6.72 -2.62 -25.16
CA LEU A 277 8.12 -2.50 -25.50
C LEU A 277 8.61 -3.82 -26.11
N SER A 278 9.53 -3.75 -27.07
CA SER A 278 10.36 -4.91 -27.41
C SER A 278 11.40 -5.16 -26.31
N ARG A 279 12.02 -6.33 -26.34
CA ARG A 279 13.11 -6.66 -25.42
C ARG A 279 14.27 -5.65 -25.55
N GLU A 280 14.65 -5.32 -26.77
CA GLU A 280 15.74 -4.40 -27.09
C GLU A 280 15.43 -2.98 -26.59
N GLN A 281 14.16 -2.56 -26.71
CA GLN A 281 13.71 -1.26 -26.19
C GLN A 281 13.74 -1.23 -24.66
N ALA A 282 13.34 -2.32 -23.99
CA ALA A 282 13.42 -2.45 -22.55
C ALA A 282 14.88 -2.44 -22.06
N GLU A 283 15.79 -3.12 -22.76
CA GLU A 283 17.23 -3.08 -22.49
C GLU A 283 17.81 -1.68 -22.62
N ALA A 284 17.46 -0.96 -23.70
CA ALA A 284 17.90 0.41 -23.91
C ALA A 284 17.38 1.37 -22.82
N ALA A 285 16.09 1.26 -22.46
CA ALA A 285 15.48 2.08 -21.41
C ALA A 285 16.11 1.82 -20.04
N ALA A 286 16.31 0.55 -19.68
CA ALA A 286 16.95 0.15 -18.43
C ALA A 286 18.42 0.61 -18.37
N ALA A 287 19.17 0.46 -19.45
CA ALA A 287 20.55 0.91 -19.55
C ALA A 287 20.67 2.43 -19.43
N GLN A 288 19.79 3.19 -20.09
CA GLN A 288 19.75 4.65 -20.00
C GLN A 288 19.56 5.12 -18.55
N VAL A 289 18.57 4.55 -17.85
CA VAL A 289 18.29 4.94 -16.46
C VAL A 289 19.43 4.52 -15.53
N SER A 290 19.91 3.28 -15.67
CA SER A 290 21.02 2.74 -14.87
C SER A 290 22.29 3.57 -15.00
N ALA A 291 22.66 3.97 -16.22
CA ALA A 291 23.83 4.79 -16.49
C ALA A 291 23.71 6.24 -15.98
N ALA A 292 22.49 6.75 -15.77
CA ALA A 292 22.26 8.09 -15.25
C ALA A 292 22.41 8.19 -13.73
N LEU A 293 22.38 7.07 -13.01
CA LEU A 293 22.42 7.02 -11.56
C LEU A 293 23.84 7.10 -10.99
N PRO A 294 23.98 7.49 -9.71
CA PRO A 294 25.21 7.29 -8.95
C PRO A 294 25.75 5.86 -9.10
N GLN A 295 27.07 5.73 -9.19
CA GLN A 295 27.73 4.43 -9.19
C GLN A 295 28.08 4.02 -7.76
N GLY A 296 27.83 2.76 -7.42
CA GLY A 296 28.05 2.24 -6.07
C GLY A 296 27.46 0.84 -5.89
N PRO A 297 27.91 0.10 -4.87
CA PRO A 297 27.39 -1.22 -4.56
C PRO A 297 25.99 -1.16 -3.94
N ALA A 298 25.35 -2.32 -3.77
CA ALA A 298 24.17 -2.44 -2.92
C ALA A 298 24.50 -2.05 -1.46
N LEU A 299 23.53 -1.47 -0.76
CA LEU A 299 23.66 -1.20 0.67
C LEU A 299 23.57 -2.50 1.49
N PRO A 300 24.17 -2.54 2.69
CA PRO A 300 24.05 -3.66 3.61
C PRO A 300 22.59 -3.99 3.93
N ALA A 301 22.30 -5.28 4.08
CA ALA A 301 20.98 -5.73 4.52
C ALA A 301 20.70 -5.28 5.96
N THR A 302 19.44 -4.92 6.22
CA THR A 302 18.94 -4.65 7.57
C THR A 302 19.12 -5.91 8.43
N ALA A 303 19.66 -5.75 9.64
CA ALA A 303 19.82 -6.85 10.59
C ALA A 303 18.46 -7.44 11.00
N ALA A 304 18.45 -8.61 11.64
CA ALA A 304 17.23 -9.13 12.24
C ALA A 304 16.89 -8.31 13.51
N PRO A 305 15.59 -8.02 13.76
CA PRO A 305 15.17 -7.38 15.00
C PRO A 305 15.33 -8.33 16.20
N SER A 306 15.49 -7.76 17.39
CA SER A 306 15.42 -8.52 18.65
C SER A 306 13.96 -8.79 19.01
N GLU A 307 13.71 -9.88 19.74
CA GLU A 307 12.36 -10.18 20.22
C GLU A 307 11.87 -9.08 21.19
N PRO A 308 10.69 -8.50 20.96
CA PRO A 308 10.13 -7.48 21.82
C PRO A 308 9.61 -8.10 23.13
N GLN A 309 9.51 -7.28 24.17
CA GLN A 309 8.82 -7.69 25.39
C GLN A 309 7.31 -7.54 25.20
N PRO A 310 6.50 -8.58 25.45
CA PRO A 310 5.05 -8.46 25.44
C PRO A 310 4.58 -7.44 26.47
N GLY A 311 3.52 -6.70 26.15
CA GLY A 311 3.05 -5.66 27.06
C GLY A 311 1.93 -4.80 26.49
N LYS A 312 1.23 -4.10 27.38
CA LYS A 312 0.16 -3.15 27.02
C LYS A 312 0.58 -1.74 27.35
N ARG A 313 0.47 -0.84 26.38
CA ARG A 313 0.60 0.60 26.55
C ARG A 313 -0.72 1.30 26.20
N HIS A 314 -1.08 2.31 26.98
CA HIS A 314 -2.24 3.15 26.70
C HIS A 314 -1.79 4.58 26.41
N ILE A 315 -2.41 5.20 25.42
CA ILE A 315 -2.29 6.61 25.06
C ILE A 315 -3.64 7.25 25.34
N GLU A 316 -3.67 8.18 26.29
CA GLU A 316 -4.87 8.95 26.59
C GLU A 316 -5.23 9.83 25.40
N PHE A 317 -6.46 9.71 24.90
CA PHE A 317 -6.93 10.49 23.76
C PHE A 317 -8.42 10.84 23.89
N PRO A 318 -8.82 12.11 23.75
CA PRO A 318 -10.21 12.52 23.91
C PRO A 318 -11.05 12.07 22.70
N SER A 319 -11.79 10.98 22.86
CA SER A 319 -12.67 10.40 21.83
C SER A 319 -13.79 9.58 22.49
N ASN A 320 -14.87 9.25 21.77
CA ASN A 320 -15.85 8.25 22.24
C ASN A 320 -15.43 6.81 21.91
N GLN A 321 -14.35 6.67 21.15
CA GLN A 321 -13.83 5.39 20.66
C GLN A 321 -12.39 5.19 21.11
N THR A 322 -11.96 3.94 21.14
CA THR A 322 -10.57 3.55 21.38
C THR A 322 -10.08 2.75 20.19
N HIS A 323 -8.89 3.10 19.69
CA HIS A 323 -8.14 2.30 18.74
C HIS A 323 -7.36 1.24 19.51
N LEU A 324 -7.41 -0.01 19.04
CA LEU A 324 -6.66 -1.14 19.58
C LEU A 324 -5.75 -1.68 18.49
N MET A 325 -4.47 -1.78 18.78
CA MET A 325 -3.49 -2.41 17.90
C MET A 325 -2.70 -3.45 18.69
N LEU A 326 -2.62 -4.66 18.15
CA LEU A 326 -1.81 -5.75 18.69
C LEU A 326 -0.79 -6.11 17.62
N ALA A 327 0.48 -6.25 17.98
CA ALA A 327 1.51 -6.68 17.07
C ALA A 327 2.53 -7.61 17.73
N GLN A 328 3.11 -8.49 16.92
CA GLN A 328 4.30 -9.27 17.26
C GLN A 328 5.19 -9.34 16.01
N LEU A 329 6.44 -9.79 16.17
CA LEU A 329 7.29 -10.06 15.01
C LEU A 329 6.66 -11.19 14.21
N GLY A 330 6.48 -10.96 12.91
CA GLY A 330 6.02 -11.96 11.95
C GLY A 330 7.21 -12.59 11.25
N ILE A 331 7.26 -12.44 9.93
CA ILE A 331 8.26 -13.12 9.08
C ILE A 331 9.00 -12.14 8.18
N ALA A 332 10.22 -12.52 7.78
CA ALA A 332 10.91 -11.89 6.66
C ALA A 332 10.30 -12.38 5.33
N ARG A 333 10.45 -11.57 4.29
CA ARG A 333 10.08 -11.91 2.92
C ARG A 333 10.99 -13.03 2.41
N GLY A 334 10.41 -13.99 1.69
CA GLY A 334 11.11 -15.22 1.27
C GLY A 334 11.01 -16.37 2.28
N ASN A 335 10.31 -16.19 3.41
CA ASN A 335 10.02 -17.29 4.32
C ASN A 335 9.21 -18.40 3.62
N PRO A 336 9.62 -19.68 3.72
CA PRO A 336 8.96 -20.79 3.01
C PRO A 336 7.52 -21.05 3.48
N ASP A 337 7.17 -20.62 4.69
CA ASP A 337 5.82 -20.78 5.25
C ASP A 337 4.89 -19.62 4.82
N TYR A 338 5.33 -18.70 3.96
CA TYR A 338 4.56 -17.50 3.58
C TYR A 338 3.17 -17.83 3.02
N ALA A 339 3.05 -18.82 2.13
CA ALA A 339 1.75 -19.22 1.58
C ALA A 339 0.79 -19.73 2.68
N ALA A 340 1.32 -20.51 3.63
CA ALA A 340 0.55 -21.05 4.76
C ALA A 340 0.09 -19.95 5.72
N LEU A 341 0.97 -19.00 6.03
CA LEU A 341 0.67 -17.85 6.88
C LEU A 341 -0.30 -16.87 6.22
N TYR A 342 -0.14 -16.63 4.91
CA TYR A 342 -1.07 -15.81 4.14
C TYR A 342 -2.48 -16.40 4.18
N LEU A 343 -2.61 -17.69 3.87
CA LEU A 343 -3.91 -18.37 3.84
C LEU A 343 -4.52 -18.48 5.25
N GLY A 344 -3.72 -18.79 6.26
CA GLY A 344 -4.16 -18.79 7.66
C GLY A 344 -4.65 -17.41 8.12
N ASN A 345 -3.95 -16.35 7.74
CA ASN A 345 -4.38 -14.99 8.02
C ASN A 345 -5.69 -14.63 7.32
N GLN A 346 -5.92 -15.05 6.07
CA GLN A 346 -7.19 -14.81 5.38
C GLN A 346 -8.39 -15.38 6.14
N ILE A 347 -8.22 -16.52 6.81
CA ILE A 347 -9.27 -17.12 7.64
C ILE A 347 -9.45 -16.35 8.97
N LEU A 348 -8.34 -15.93 9.59
CA LEU A 348 -8.37 -15.22 10.87
C LEU A 348 -9.00 -13.82 10.73
N GLY A 349 -8.48 -13.00 9.82
CA GLY A 349 -8.86 -11.59 9.68
C GLY A 349 -8.28 -10.84 8.47
N GLY A 350 -7.86 -11.55 7.41
CA GLY A 350 -7.16 -10.96 6.27
C GLY A 350 -7.99 -10.07 5.34
N GLY A 351 -9.32 -10.11 5.46
CA GLY A 351 -10.25 -9.28 4.70
C GLY A 351 -11.60 -9.98 4.53
N GLY A 352 -12.69 -9.21 4.46
CA GLY A 352 -14.04 -9.74 4.23
C GLY A 352 -14.85 -10.08 5.48
N PHE A 353 -16.17 -10.22 5.29
CA PHE A 353 -17.14 -10.46 6.38
C PHE A 353 -17.05 -11.88 6.97
N GLY A 354 -16.59 -12.87 6.20
CA GLY A 354 -16.51 -14.28 6.62
C GLY A 354 -15.25 -14.69 7.39
N THR A 355 -14.50 -13.74 7.96
CA THR A 355 -13.31 -14.04 8.79
C THR A 355 -13.70 -14.23 10.25
N ARG A 356 -12.93 -15.02 11.01
CA ARG A 356 -13.26 -15.30 12.42
C ARG A 356 -13.34 -14.03 13.27
N LEU A 357 -12.41 -13.10 13.07
CA LEU A 357 -12.40 -11.83 13.80
C LEU A 357 -13.63 -10.98 13.45
N MET A 358 -13.99 -10.87 12.16
CA MET A 358 -15.19 -10.11 11.75
C MET A 358 -16.48 -10.77 12.26
N GLU A 359 -16.61 -12.08 12.14
CA GLU A 359 -17.79 -12.81 12.63
C GLU A 359 -18.00 -12.60 14.14
N GLU A 360 -16.97 -12.82 14.94
CA GLU A 360 -17.10 -12.82 16.40
C GLU A 360 -17.16 -11.41 17.01
N VAL A 361 -16.40 -10.45 16.47
CA VAL A 361 -16.29 -9.11 17.03
C VAL A 361 -17.34 -8.17 16.42
N ARG A 362 -17.57 -8.25 15.11
CA ARG A 362 -18.50 -7.36 14.39
C ARG A 362 -19.88 -7.98 14.25
N GLU A 363 -20.01 -9.18 13.67
CA GLU A 363 -21.34 -9.71 13.32
C GLU A 363 -22.14 -10.15 14.53
N LYS A 364 -21.54 -10.96 15.40
CA LYS A 364 -22.19 -11.51 16.60
C LYS A 364 -22.32 -10.50 17.74
N ARG A 365 -21.48 -9.47 17.79
CA ARG A 365 -21.40 -8.57 18.97
C ARG A 365 -21.47 -7.08 18.67
N GLY A 366 -21.39 -6.67 17.39
CA GLY A 366 -21.50 -5.26 17.00
C GLY A 366 -20.44 -4.34 17.64
N LEU A 367 -19.26 -4.87 18.03
CA LEU A 367 -18.27 -4.12 18.80
C LEU A 367 -17.47 -3.15 17.93
N THR A 368 -17.40 -3.40 16.63
CA THR A 368 -16.58 -2.63 15.70
C THR A 368 -17.21 -2.59 14.32
N TYR A 369 -16.86 -1.57 13.54
CA TYR A 369 -17.16 -1.54 12.10
C TYR A 369 -16.25 -2.46 11.30
N GLY A 370 -15.03 -2.70 11.78
CA GLY A 370 -14.05 -3.55 11.12
C GLY A 370 -12.89 -3.93 12.02
N ILE A 371 -12.44 -5.17 11.90
CA ILE A 371 -11.25 -5.71 12.53
C ILE A 371 -10.46 -6.48 11.48
N TYR A 372 -9.15 -6.23 11.42
CA TYR A 372 -8.28 -6.80 10.39
C TYR A 372 -7.01 -7.34 11.00
N SER A 373 -6.48 -8.40 10.41
CA SER A 373 -5.17 -8.95 10.71
C SER A 373 -4.31 -9.13 9.46
N GLY A 374 -3.00 -9.02 9.60
CA GLY A 374 -2.11 -9.17 8.46
C GLY A 374 -0.64 -9.34 8.83
N PHE A 375 0.04 -10.15 8.04
CA PHE A 375 1.50 -10.15 7.97
C PHE A 375 1.95 -9.06 7.00
N SER A 376 2.98 -8.31 7.36
CA SER A 376 3.67 -7.38 6.46
C SER A 376 5.14 -7.79 6.32
N PRO A 377 5.48 -8.85 5.57
CA PRO A 377 6.85 -9.31 5.45
C PRO A 377 7.75 -8.26 4.79
N MET A 378 8.92 -8.04 5.39
CA MET A 378 9.95 -7.09 4.99
C MET A 378 11.28 -7.84 4.77
N ARG A 379 12.37 -7.14 4.48
CA ARG A 379 13.69 -7.77 4.28
C ARG A 379 14.17 -8.43 5.57
N ALA A 380 14.05 -7.74 6.71
CA ALA A 380 14.08 -8.37 8.02
C ALA A 380 12.65 -8.75 8.45
N ALA A 381 12.51 -9.41 9.61
CA ALA A 381 11.20 -9.84 10.10
C ALA A 381 10.23 -8.64 10.22
N GLY A 382 9.18 -8.64 9.42
CA GLY A 382 8.13 -7.62 9.47
C GLY A 382 7.02 -7.99 10.45
N PRO A 383 6.09 -7.07 10.77
CA PRO A 383 5.12 -7.31 11.82
C PRO A 383 3.98 -8.23 11.36
N PHE A 384 3.43 -9.00 12.29
CA PHE A 384 2.02 -9.40 12.24
C PHE A 384 1.22 -8.45 13.10
N MET A 385 0.12 -7.91 12.58
CA MET A 385 -0.71 -6.93 13.31
C MET A 385 -2.18 -7.31 13.28
N ILE A 386 -2.88 -6.98 14.35
CA ILE A 386 -4.34 -6.94 14.44
C ILE A 386 -4.75 -5.52 14.83
N SER A 387 -5.72 -4.93 14.14
CA SER A 387 -6.21 -3.60 14.44
C SER A 387 -7.73 -3.51 14.39
N MET A 388 -8.31 -2.81 15.36
CA MET A 388 -9.73 -2.48 15.41
C MET A 388 -9.98 -1.17 16.14
N GLN A 389 -11.20 -0.68 16.04
CA GLN A 389 -11.69 0.44 16.84
C GLN A 389 -13.05 0.10 17.46
N THR A 390 -13.24 0.43 18.72
CA THR A 390 -14.49 0.15 19.46
C THR A 390 -14.87 1.30 20.37
N ARG A 391 -16.06 1.25 20.98
CA ARG A 391 -16.48 2.20 22.01
C ARG A 391 -15.55 2.09 23.21
N ALA A 392 -15.16 3.23 23.79
CA ALA A 392 -14.14 3.26 24.83
C ALA A 392 -14.48 2.39 26.07
N GLU A 393 -15.76 2.32 26.44
CA GLU A 393 -16.26 1.50 27.56
C GLU A 393 -16.20 -0.02 27.31
N LEU A 394 -15.91 -0.47 26.07
CA LEU A 394 -15.84 -1.89 25.69
C LEU A 394 -14.41 -2.35 25.37
N THR A 395 -13.41 -1.50 25.60
CA THR A 395 -12.02 -1.71 25.18
C THR A 395 -11.41 -2.96 25.78
N ASP A 396 -11.45 -3.11 27.11
CA ASP A 396 -10.78 -4.22 27.79
C ASP A 396 -11.45 -5.55 27.47
N GLY A 397 -12.78 -5.58 27.42
CA GLY A 397 -13.53 -6.76 26.98
C GLY A 397 -13.19 -7.13 25.55
N SER A 398 -13.13 -6.16 24.63
CA SER A 398 -12.82 -6.40 23.22
C SER A 398 -11.40 -6.93 23.04
N LEU A 399 -10.44 -6.40 23.79
CA LEU A 399 -9.06 -6.87 23.78
C LEU A 399 -8.96 -8.33 24.22
N GLN A 400 -9.59 -8.66 25.35
CA GLN A 400 -9.62 -10.04 25.87
C GLN A 400 -10.28 -11.00 24.87
N LEU A 401 -11.38 -10.58 24.24
CA LEU A 401 -12.04 -11.36 23.21
C LEU A 401 -11.10 -11.63 22.02
N VAL A 402 -10.42 -10.61 21.50
CA VAL A 402 -9.47 -10.77 20.38
C VAL A 402 -8.34 -11.74 20.74
N GLN A 403 -7.74 -11.58 21.92
CA GLN A 403 -6.68 -12.50 22.37
C GLN A 403 -7.19 -13.94 22.52
N GLN A 404 -8.41 -14.11 23.04
CA GLN A 404 -9.05 -15.43 23.15
C GLN A 404 -9.31 -16.04 21.77
N LEU A 405 -9.80 -15.27 20.79
CA LEU A 405 -10.03 -15.74 19.43
C LEU A 405 -8.73 -16.18 18.75
N VAL A 406 -7.65 -15.44 18.92
CA VAL A 406 -6.32 -15.83 18.42
C VAL A 406 -5.88 -17.12 19.11
N ARG A 407 -6.00 -17.22 20.44
CA ARG A 407 -5.64 -18.43 21.19
C ARG A 407 -6.41 -19.66 20.71
N ASP A 408 -7.72 -19.52 20.53
CA ASP A 408 -8.59 -20.58 20.01
C ASP A 408 -8.22 -20.97 18.58
N TYR A 409 -7.92 -20.00 17.72
CA TYR A 409 -7.49 -20.24 16.35
C TYR A 409 -6.16 -21.00 16.28
N LEU A 410 -5.17 -20.62 17.09
CA LEU A 410 -3.88 -21.31 17.16
C LEU A 410 -4.01 -22.73 17.74
N ALA A 411 -4.87 -22.92 18.73
CA ALA A 411 -5.10 -24.22 19.35
C ALA A 411 -5.84 -25.20 18.43
N LYS A 412 -6.93 -24.74 17.78
CA LYS A 412 -7.83 -25.59 17.01
C LYS A 412 -7.51 -25.64 15.51
N GLY A 413 -6.88 -24.60 14.98
CA GLY A 413 -6.69 -24.40 13.54
C GLY A 413 -7.97 -23.97 12.81
N PRO A 414 -7.87 -23.73 11.49
CA PRO A 414 -9.04 -23.60 10.62
C PRO A 414 -9.76 -24.93 10.45
N SER A 415 -11.06 -24.88 10.16
CA SER A 415 -11.82 -26.02 9.65
C SER A 415 -11.56 -26.22 8.15
N GLU A 416 -11.89 -27.41 7.63
CA GLU A 416 -11.78 -27.71 6.19
C GLU A 416 -12.64 -26.74 5.36
N ALA A 417 -13.85 -26.42 5.84
CA ALA A 417 -14.74 -25.50 5.16
C ALA A 417 -14.18 -24.06 5.08
N GLU A 418 -13.51 -23.60 6.15
CA GLU A 418 -12.83 -22.30 6.14
C GLU A 418 -11.62 -22.30 5.20
N LEU A 419 -10.84 -23.39 5.18
CA LEU A 419 -9.70 -23.52 4.29
C LEU A 419 -10.12 -23.47 2.82
N GLU A 420 -11.12 -24.27 2.43
CA GLU A 420 -11.61 -24.33 1.06
C GLU A 420 -12.28 -23.02 0.63
N ARG A 421 -12.98 -22.33 1.55
CA ARG A 421 -13.47 -20.97 1.28
C ARG A 421 -12.31 -20.01 1.01
N ALA A 422 -11.29 -19.99 1.86
CA ALA A 422 -10.14 -19.11 1.70
C ALA A 422 -9.36 -19.41 0.41
N LYS A 423 -9.16 -20.68 0.06
CA LYS A 423 -8.54 -21.07 -1.22
C LYS A 423 -9.30 -20.56 -2.43
N ARG A 424 -10.65 -20.65 -2.42
CA ARG A 424 -11.49 -20.11 -3.50
C ARG A 424 -11.43 -18.59 -3.58
N GLU A 425 -11.43 -17.91 -2.44
CA GLU A 425 -11.29 -16.45 -2.38
C GLU A 425 -9.93 -16.00 -2.93
N VAL A 426 -8.84 -16.67 -2.57
CA VAL A 426 -7.52 -16.39 -3.12
C VAL A 426 -7.48 -16.72 -4.62
N ALA A 427 -8.09 -17.82 -5.07
CA ALA A 427 -8.17 -18.15 -6.49
C ALA A 427 -8.94 -17.10 -7.31
N GLY A 428 -9.99 -16.49 -6.74
CA GLY A 428 -10.78 -15.44 -7.39
C GLY A 428 -10.12 -14.07 -7.36
N SER A 429 -9.38 -13.74 -6.30
CA SER A 429 -8.76 -12.42 -6.11
C SER A 429 -7.35 -12.32 -6.68
N PHE A 430 -6.56 -13.40 -6.67
CA PHE A 430 -5.17 -13.38 -7.10
C PHE A 430 -4.96 -12.94 -8.56
N PRO A 431 -5.81 -13.32 -9.54
CA PRO A 431 -5.67 -12.83 -10.92
C PRO A 431 -5.69 -11.29 -11.01
N LEU A 432 -6.41 -10.61 -10.10
CA LEU A 432 -6.46 -9.15 -10.04
C LEU A 432 -5.09 -8.53 -9.71
N SER A 433 -4.22 -9.26 -9.00
CA SER A 433 -2.85 -8.82 -8.71
C SER A 433 -1.92 -8.75 -9.94
N THR A 434 -2.43 -9.16 -11.11
CA THR A 434 -1.74 -9.12 -12.41
C THR A 434 -2.64 -8.58 -13.53
N ALA A 435 -3.71 -7.87 -13.16
CA ALA A 435 -4.72 -7.40 -14.11
C ALA A 435 -4.24 -6.23 -14.98
N SER A 436 -3.42 -5.34 -14.44
CA SER A 436 -2.88 -4.18 -15.15
C SER A 436 -1.35 -4.14 -15.17
N ASN A 437 -0.78 -3.32 -16.06
CA ASN A 437 0.67 -3.06 -16.09
C ASN A 437 1.18 -2.53 -14.74
N ALA A 438 0.38 -1.73 -14.03
CA ALA A 438 0.72 -1.19 -12.71
C ALA A 438 0.80 -2.31 -11.65
N ASP A 439 -0.16 -3.25 -11.67
CA ASP A 439 -0.15 -4.39 -10.75
C ASP A 439 1.07 -5.29 -11.02
N ILE A 440 1.31 -5.61 -12.30
CA ILE A 440 2.43 -6.47 -12.71
C ILE A 440 3.77 -5.82 -12.36
N VAL A 441 3.98 -4.52 -12.66
CA VAL A 441 5.26 -3.86 -12.38
C VAL A 441 5.53 -3.77 -10.87
N GLY A 442 4.47 -3.66 -10.05
CA GLY A 442 4.55 -3.75 -8.60
C GLY A 442 5.03 -5.14 -8.14
N GLN A 443 4.47 -6.21 -8.69
CA GLN A 443 4.91 -7.59 -8.42
C GLN A 443 6.36 -7.83 -8.84
N LEU A 444 6.74 -7.41 -10.05
CA LEU A 444 8.12 -7.53 -10.54
C LEU A 444 9.10 -6.77 -9.65
N GLY A 445 8.73 -5.57 -9.20
CA GLY A 445 9.52 -4.79 -8.26
C GLY A 445 9.75 -5.54 -6.94
N SER A 446 8.71 -6.19 -6.40
CA SER A 446 8.79 -7.01 -5.18
C SER A 446 9.65 -8.28 -5.39
N ILE A 447 9.40 -9.01 -6.47
CA ILE A 447 10.16 -10.22 -6.84
C ILE A 447 11.64 -9.89 -6.99
N GLY A 448 11.95 -8.81 -7.70
CA GLY A 448 13.31 -8.36 -7.90
C GLY A 448 13.99 -7.91 -6.60
N PHE A 449 13.31 -7.07 -5.80
CA PHE A 449 13.87 -6.45 -4.59
C PHE A 449 14.12 -7.44 -3.45
N TYR A 450 13.26 -8.45 -3.32
CA TYR A 450 13.39 -9.48 -2.29
C TYR A 450 14.03 -10.77 -2.81
N ASP A 451 14.58 -10.75 -4.03
CA ASP A 451 15.23 -11.90 -4.67
C ASP A 451 14.37 -13.17 -4.67
N LEU A 452 13.08 -13.02 -4.95
CA LEU A 452 12.15 -14.14 -5.07
C LEU A 452 12.36 -14.88 -6.41
N PRO A 453 11.98 -16.17 -6.50
CA PRO A 453 11.98 -16.90 -7.77
C PRO A 453 11.18 -16.17 -8.84
N LEU A 454 11.58 -16.29 -10.11
CA LEU A 454 10.79 -15.71 -11.22
C LEU A 454 9.42 -16.37 -11.36
N THR A 455 9.29 -17.63 -10.94
CA THR A 455 8.06 -18.42 -10.87
C THR A 455 7.20 -18.10 -9.64
N TYR A 456 7.56 -17.08 -8.85
CA TYR A 456 6.96 -16.82 -7.54
C TYR A 456 5.42 -16.70 -7.58
N LEU A 457 4.85 -16.10 -8.63
CA LEU A 457 3.41 -15.91 -8.71
C LEU A 457 2.68 -17.23 -8.96
N GLU A 458 3.23 -18.08 -9.84
CA GLU A 458 2.74 -19.43 -10.11
C GLU A 458 2.93 -20.34 -8.89
N ASP A 459 4.15 -20.37 -8.33
CA ASP A 459 4.52 -21.17 -7.17
C ASP A 459 3.63 -20.83 -5.96
N PHE A 460 3.36 -19.54 -5.73
CA PHE A 460 2.48 -19.11 -4.65
C PHE A 460 1.07 -19.69 -4.80
N MET A 461 0.50 -19.64 -6.01
CA MET A 461 -0.83 -20.18 -6.25
C MET A 461 -0.88 -21.69 -6.13
N GLU A 462 0.13 -22.40 -6.64
CA GLU A 462 0.23 -23.85 -6.49
C GLU A 462 0.36 -24.26 -5.03
N GLN A 463 1.22 -23.56 -4.28
CA GLN A 463 1.37 -23.77 -2.84
C GLN A 463 0.05 -23.55 -2.11
N VAL A 464 -0.63 -22.42 -2.33
CA VAL A 464 -1.91 -22.10 -1.68
C VAL A 464 -2.95 -23.19 -1.90
N GLN A 465 -3.08 -23.71 -3.12
CA GLN A 465 -4.08 -24.74 -3.43
C GLN A 465 -3.72 -26.10 -2.81
N ALA A 466 -2.43 -26.41 -2.69
CA ALA A 466 -1.94 -27.67 -2.12
C ALA A 466 -1.96 -27.73 -0.59
N LEU A 467 -2.13 -26.59 0.10
CA LEU A 467 -2.10 -26.53 1.57
C LEU A 467 -3.24 -27.32 2.22
N THR A 468 -2.90 -27.97 3.33
CA THR A 468 -3.84 -28.67 4.22
C THR A 468 -4.10 -27.86 5.50
N VAL A 469 -5.19 -28.16 6.20
CA VAL A 469 -5.51 -27.57 7.51
C VAL A 469 -4.34 -27.72 8.49
N GLU A 470 -3.69 -28.88 8.48
CA GLU A 470 -2.58 -29.16 9.39
C GLU A 470 -1.37 -28.26 9.10
N GLN A 471 -0.99 -28.09 7.83
CA GLN A 471 0.13 -27.23 7.44
C GLN A 471 -0.13 -25.76 7.80
N VAL A 472 -1.34 -25.26 7.54
CA VAL A 472 -1.73 -23.90 7.92
C VAL A 472 -1.68 -23.74 9.45
N SER A 473 -2.23 -24.70 10.19
CA SER A 473 -2.22 -24.67 11.66
C SER A 473 -0.81 -24.70 12.24
N GLN A 474 0.07 -25.54 11.69
CA GLN A 474 1.46 -25.64 12.11
C GLN A 474 2.22 -24.34 11.84
N ALA A 475 2.05 -23.75 10.64
CA ALA A 475 2.66 -22.47 10.31
C ALA A 475 2.18 -21.35 11.25
N MET A 476 0.87 -21.21 11.46
CA MET A 476 0.33 -20.16 12.35
C MET A 476 0.85 -20.31 13.78
N ARG A 477 0.91 -21.53 14.34
CA ARG A 477 1.49 -21.77 15.68
C ARG A 477 2.98 -21.54 15.78
N LYS A 478 3.71 -21.71 14.67
CA LYS A 478 5.17 -21.53 14.63
C LYS A 478 5.57 -20.06 14.76
N TYR A 479 4.77 -19.15 14.23
CA TYR A 479 5.12 -17.73 14.15
C TYR A 479 4.24 -16.81 14.98
N LEU A 480 3.15 -17.30 15.57
CA LEU A 480 2.24 -16.48 16.37
C LEU A 480 2.00 -17.10 17.73
N SER A 481 1.94 -16.22 18.72
CA SER A 481 1.51 -16.49 20.09
C SER A 481 0.41 -15.51 20.48
N ALA A 482 -0.60 -15.98 21.22
CA ALA A 482 -1.65 -15.12 21.76
C ALA A 482 -1.17 -14.28 22.96
N ASP A 483 -0.05 -14.67 23.57
CA ASP A 483 0.50 -14.06 24.78
C ASP A 483 1.67 -13.09 24.51
N ASP A 484 2.26 -13.16 23.31
CA ASP A 484 3.48 -12.38 23.00
C ASP A 484 3.21 -11.05 22.29
N PHE A 485 1.96 -10.57 22.34
CA PHE A 485 1.61 -9.30 21.71
C PHE A 485 2.18 -8.09 22.46
N VAL A 486 2.79 -7.19 21.70
CA VAL A 486 2.86 -5.77 22.03
C VAL A 486 1.51 -5.15 21.69
N ILE A 487 0.89 -4.49 22.66
CA ILE A 487 -0.47 -3.97 22.56
C ILE A 487 -0.42 -2.48 22.83
N VAL A 488 -0.99 -1.69 21.92
CA VAL A 488 -1.18 -0.25 22.11
C VAL A 488 -2.65 0.08 21.97
N THR A 489 -3.20 0.81 22.93
CA THR A 489 -4.55 1.38 22.86
C THR A 489 -4.49 2.91 22.88
N ALA A 490 -5.32 3.57 22.08
CA ALA A 490 -5.43 5.03 22.06
C ALA A 490 -6.90 5.48 22.10
N GLY A 491 -7.30 6.12 23.20
CA GLY A 491 -8.68 6.50 23.51
C GLY A 491 -8.78 7.05 24.94
N PRO A 492 -9.99 7.38 25.44
CA PRO A 492 -10.11 7.90 26.79
C PRO A 492 -10.06 6.78 27.83
N SER A 493 -9.53 7.07 29.00
CA SER A 493 -9.67 6.20 30.17
C SER A 493 -11.08 6.31 30.77
N VAL A 494 -11.90 5.29 30.57
CA VAL A 494 -13.31 5.25 31.05
C VAL A 494 -13.64 3.96 31.79
N ALA A 495 -14.70 4.00 32.61
CA ALA A 495 -15.23 2.80 33.25
C ALA A 495 -15.64 1.76 32.20
N GLN A 496 -15.13 0.54 32.35
CA GLN A 496 -15.38 -0.55 31.41
C GLN A 496 -16.71 -1.24 31.72
N GLN A 497 -17.38 -1.70 30.67
CA GLN A 497 -18.61 -2.48 30.73
C GLN A 497 -18.36 -3.90 30.20
N PRO A 498 -19.14 -4.89 30.68
CA PRO A 498 -19.13 -6.23 30.09
C PRO A 498 -19.50 -6.18 28.60
N LEU A 499 -18.92 -7.09 27.81
CA LEU A 499 -19.30 -7.22 26.41
C LEU A 499 -20.77 -7.69 26.28
N PRO A 500 -21.50 -7.21 25.27
CA PRO A 500 -22.78 -7.81 24.91
C PRO A 500 -22.62 -9.30 24.57
N PRO A 501 -23.63 -10.13 24.88
CA PRO A 501 -23.61 -11.53 24.48
C PRO A 501 -23.58 -11.65 22.94
N PRO A 502 -23.01 -12.75 22.40
CA PRO A 502 -23.10 -13.02 20.97
C PRO A 502 -24.57 -13.20 20.55
N THR A 503 -24.95 -12.69 19.38
CA THR A 503 -26.27 -12.83 18.78
C THR A 503 -26.21 -13.79 17.57
N ASP A 504 -27.24 -14.64 17.43
CA ASP A 504 -27.41 -15.53 16.26
C ASP A 504 -27.94 -14.79 15.02
N HIS A 505 -28.35 -13.54 15.20
CA HIS A 505 -28.78 -12.63 14.13
C HIS A 505 -27.73 -11.51 13.98
N PRO A 506 -27.37 -11.11 12.74
CA PRO A 506 -26.48 -9.98 12.53
C PRO A 506 -27.05 -8.76 13.27
N ALA A 507 -26.25 -8.10 14.10
CA ALA A 507 -26.70 -6.88 14.78
C ALA A 507 -27.30 -5.91 13.75
N GLU A 508 -28.55 -5.45 14.00
CA GLU A 508 -29.20 -4.47 13.12
C GLU A 508 -28.27 -3.27 12.92
N ARG A 509 -28.08 -2.86 11.66
CA ARG A 509 -27.28 -1.67 11.35
C ARG A 509 -27.83 -0.50 12.18
N PRO A 510 -27.00 0.20 12.98
CA PRO A 510 -27.50 1.35 13.72
C PRO A 510 -28.09 2.36 12.74
N SER A 511 -29.36 2.70 12.94
CA SER A 511 -30.17 3.52 12.05
C SER A 511 -29.83 5.02 12.09
N ALA A 512 -28.63 5.38 12.53
CA ALA A 512 -28.19 6.75 12.60
C ALA A 512 -26.72 6.83 12.14
N VAL A 513 -26.52 7.54 11.03
CA VAL A 513 -25.22 8.12 10.69
C VAL A 513 -24.89 9.11 11.80
N PRO A 514 -23.80 8.93 12.56
CA PRO A 514 -23.33 9.98 13.46
C PRO A 514 -23.02 11.20 12.59
N GLU A 515 -23.66 12.34 12.87
CA GLU A 515 -23.23 13.62 12.30
C GLU A 515 -21.76 13.85 12.67
N HIS A 516 -20.98 14.20 11.65
CA HIS A 516 -19.51 14.30 11.65
C HIS A 516 -18.95 15.29 12.66
#